data_AF-A0AAT9HZG0-F1
#
_entry.id   AF-A0AAT9HZG0-F1
#
_cell.length_a   1.000
_cell.length_b   1.000
_cell.length_c   1.000
_cell.angle_alpha   90.00
_cell.angle_beta   90.00
_cell.angle_gamma   90.00
#
_symmetry.space_group_name_H-M   'P 1'
#
loop_
_entity.id
_entity.type
_entity.pdbx_description
1 polymer ?
#
loop_
_entity_poly.entity_id
_entity_poly.type
_entity_poly.pdbx_seq_one_letter_code
_entity_poly.pdbx_strand_id
1 'polypeptide(L)'
;MWVRSDEAWRWLAHELTVERFRELIPEARGLPVTRHVLPHLRALNFLVEGILGEGVAARARFDPQAKALGEWLRSRHLDIPEALL
;
A
#
# COMPACT_ATOMS: atom_id res chain seq x y z
N MET A 1 3.18 -2.03 -5.28
CA MET A 1 2.44 -1.25 -6.29
C MET A 1 3.43 -0.56 -7.21
N TRP A 2 3.12 -0.44 -8.51
CA TRP A 2 4.07 0.01 -9.54
C TRP A 2 3.37 0.87 -10.61
N VAL A 3 4.15 1.69 -11.32
CA VAL A 3 3.68 2.60 -12.37
C VAL A 3 4.54 2.50 -13.64
N ARG A 4 4.01 3.01 -14.76
CA ARG A 4 4.57 2.80 -16.10
C ARG A 4 5.53 3.90 -16.57
N SER A 5 5.51 5.08 -15.96
CA SER A 5 6.33 6.24 -16.35
C SER A 5 7.14 6.77 -15.18
N ASP A 6 8.23 7.48 -15.49
CA ASP A 6 9.08 8.10 -14.46
C ASP A 6 8.41 9.29 -13.77
N GLU A 7 7.52 9.98 -14.48
CA GLU A 7 6.72 11.08 -13.92
C GLU A 7 5.72 10.56 -12.89
N ALA A 8 4.97 9.50 -13.25
CA ALA A 8 4.07 8.82 -12.33
C ALA A 8 4.84 8.22 -11.15
N TRP A 9 6.06 7.74 -11.38
CA TRP A 9 6.92 7.23 -10.31
C TRP A 9 7.30 8.32 -9.29
N ARG A 10 7.72 9.49 -9.78
CA ARG A 10 8.05 10.62 -8.90
C ARG A 10 6.83 11.02 -8.07
N TRP A 11 5.66 11.17 -8.69
CA TRP A 11 4.43 11.47 -7.96
C TRP A 11 4.14 10.39 -6.92
N LEU A 12 4.15 9.12 -7.32
CA LEU A 12 3.80 7.99 -6.46
C LEU A 12 4.69 7.89 -5.22
N ALA A 13 6.01 8.04 -5.39
CA ALA A 13 6.97 7.94 -4.30
C ALA A 13 6.77 9.03 -3.23
N HIS A 14 6.25 10.20 -3.62
CA HIS A 14 5.95 11.30 -2.71
C HIS A 14 4.55 11.20 -2.11
N GLU A 15 3.54 10.87 -2.92
CA GLU A 15 2.14 10.77 -2.46
C GLU A 15 1.96 9.60 -1.49
N LEU A 16 2.45 8.40 -1.83
CA LEU A 16 2.20 7.22 -1.03
C LEU A 16 3.29 7.01 0.04
N THR A 17 3.18 7.77 1.12
CA THR A 17 4.00 7.62 2.34
C THR A 17 3.49 6.50 3.25
N VAL A 18 4.21 6.21 4.33
CA VAL A 18 3.75 5.26 5.37
C VAL A 18 2.51 5.79 6.07
N GLU A 19 2.50 7.09 6.36
CA GLU A 19 1.39 7.81 6.98
C GLU A 19 0.17 7.74 6.07
N ARG A 20 0.33 8.10 4.79
CA ARG A 20 -0.73 8.02 3.79
C ARG A 20 -1.25 6.60 3.62
N PHE A 21 -0.36 5.61 3.55
CA PHE A 21 -0.75 4.20 3.48
C PHE A 21 -1.62 3.77 4.67
N ARG A 22 -1.30 4.20 5.89
CA ARG A 22 -2.09 3.91 7.11
C ARG A 22 -3.45 4.62 7.14
N GLU A 23 -3.58 5.77 6.46
CA GLU A 23 -4.88 6.42 6.26
C GLU A 23 -5.76 5.62 5.29
N LEU A 24 -5.17 5.15 4.20
CA LEU A 24 -5.85 4.40 3.14
C LEU A 24 -6.22 2.97 3.54
N ILE A 25 -5.42 2.37 4.45
CA ILE A 25 -5.56 1.02 4.98
C ILE A 25 -5.71 1.10 6.50
N PRO A 26 -6.94 1.30 7.02
CA PRO A 26 -7.18 1.49 8.45
C PRO A 26 -6.66 0.37 9.34
N GLU A 27 -6.63 -0.87 8.86
CA GLU A 27 -6.10 -2.06 9.55
C GLU A 27 -4.60 -1.96 9.83
N ALA A 28 -3.86 -1.14 9.08
CA ALA A 28 -2.44 -0.93 9.28
C ALA A 28 -2.13 0.23 10.24
N ARG A 29 -3.13 1.01 10.69
CA ARG A 29 -2.92 2.25 11.47
C ARG A 29 -2.15 2.03 12.78
N GLY A 30 -2.40 0.90 13.45
CA GLY A 30 -1.72 0.53 14.70
C GLY A 30 -0.52 -0.39 14.54
N LEU A 31 -0.12 -0.72 13.31
CA LEU A 31 0.89 -1.73 13.02
C LEU A 31 2.21 -1.10 12.56
N PRO A 32 3.36 -1.75 12.83
CA PRO A 32 4.62 -1.38 12.20
C PRO A 32 4.49 -1.54 10.68
N VAL A 33 4.84 -0.47 9.95
CA VAL A 33 4.79 -0.44 8.49
C VAL A 33 6.16 0.01 7.99
N THR A 34 6.80 -0.81 7.17
CA THR A 34 8.05 -0.47 6.48
C THR A 34 7.77 -0.23 5.00
N ARG A 35 8.18 0.94 4.50
CA ARG A 35 8.10 1.30 3.08
C ARG A 35 9.44 1.08 2.40
N HIS A 36 9.45 0.20 1.41
CA HIS A 36 10.59 -0.04 0.52
C HIS A 36 10.37 0.67 -0.81
N VAL A 37 11.28 1.57 -1.15
CA VAL A 37 11.30 2.29 -2.41
C VAL A 37 12.15 1.49 -3.40
N LEU A 38 11.60 1.20 -4.59
CA LEU A 38 12.27 0.41 -5.64
C LEU A 38 12.35 1.22 -6.95
N PRO A 39 13.29 2.18 -7.06
CA PRO A 39 13.32 3.14 -8.16
C PRO A 39 13.46 2.52 -9.54
N HIS A 40 14.30 1.49 -9.68
CA HIS A 40 14.52 0.81 -10.97
C HIS A 40 13.34 -0.04 -11.43
N LEU A 41 12.39 -0.32 -10.53
CA LEU A 41 11.14 -1.01 -10.83
C LEU A 41 9.95 -0.03 -10.87
N ARG A 42 10.17 1.25 -10.56
CA ARG A 42 9.13 2.28 -10.40
C ARG A 42 8.01 1.80 -9.48
N ALA A 43 8.42 1.23 -8.35
CA ALA A 43 7.52 0.52 -7.44
C ALA A 43 7.76 0.87 -5.98
N LEU A 44 6.68 0.78 -5.20
CA LEU A 44 6.69 0.79 -3.75
C LEU A 44 6.24 -0.56 -3.22
N ASN A 45 6.95 -1.08 -2.22
CA ASN A 45 6.55 -2.25 -1.46
C ASN A 45 6.34 -1.86 0.00
N PHE A 46 5.24 -2.32 0.59
CA PHE A 46 4.91 -2.07 2.00
C PHE A 46 4.88 -3.39 2.74
N LEU A 47 5.70 -3.50 3.78
CA LEU A 47 5.66 -4.59 4.74
C LEU A 47 4.86 -4.11 5.95
N VAL A 48 3.77 -4.81 6.28
CA VAL A 48 2.98 -4.53 7.48
C VAL A 48 3.12 -5.69 8.45
N GLU A 49 3.81 -5.46 9.55
CA GLU A 49 4.06 -6.51 10.55
C GLU A 49 2.80 -6.76 11.39
N GLY A 50 2.50 -8.03 11.66
CA GLY A 50 1.32 -8.40 12.44
C GLY A 50 -0.03 -8.19 11.73
N ILE A 51 -0.04 -7.81 10.44
CA ILE A 51 -1.29 -7.61 9.69
C ILE A 51 -2.12 -8.88 9.53
N LEU A 52 -1.52 -10.06 9.71
CA LEU A 52 -2.20 -11.35 9.70
C LEU A 52 -2.55 -11.87 11.11
N GLY A 53 -2.28 -11.09 12.17
CA GLY A 53 -2.42 -11.53 13.56
C GLY A 53 -1.47 -12.70 13.90
N GLU A 54 -1.89 -13.60 14.79
CA GLU A 54 -1.16 -14.84 15.13
C GLU A 54 -1.39 -15.99 14.13
N GLY A 55 -2.01 -15.73 12.98
CA GLY A 55 -2.38 -16.74 11.99
C GLY A 55 -3.84 -17.20 12.08
N VAL A 56 -4.17 -18.27 11.35
CA VAL A 56 -5.52 -18.73 10.93
C VAL A 56 -6.53 -18.96 12.10
N ALA A 57 -6.09 -18.96 13.35
CA ALA A 57 -6.94 -19.17 14.53
C ALA A 57 -7.58 -17.88 15.08
N ALA A 58 -7.12 -16.69 14.69
CA ALA A 58 -7.71 -15.43 15.11
C ALA A 58 -8.84 -15.00 14.15
N ARG A 59 -10.08 -15.43 14.46
CA ARG A 59 -11.39 -14.91 14.00
C ARG A 59 -11.39 -14.07 12.70
N ALA A 60 -11.90 -14.68 11.63
CA ALA A 60 -12.59 -14.08 10.46
C ALA A 60 -12.10 -12.69 9.99
N ARG A 61 -10.86 -12.59 9.51
CA ARG A 61 -10.51 -11.50 8.60
C ARG A 61 -11.09 -11.81 7.22
N PHE A 62 -11.64 -10.79 6.56
CA PHE A 62 -12.15 -10.85 5.19
C PHE A 62 -11.07 -11.27 4.17
N ASP A 63 -9.80 -11.09 4.53
CA ASP A 63 -8.63 -11.51 3.74
C ASP A 63 -7.51 -12.05 4.65
N PRO A 64 -7.57 -13.33 5.04
CA PRO A 64 -6.64 -13.93 6.01
C PRO A 64 -5.20 -14.09 5.46
N GLN A 65 -4.98 -13.82 4.17
CA GLN A 65 -3.68 -13.92 3.51
C GLN A 65 -3.17 -12.57 2.98
N ALA A 66 -3.89 -11.47 3.25
CA ALA A 66 -3.60 -10.14 2.70
C ALA A 66 -3.52 -10.11 1.14
N LYS A 67 -4.16 -11.06 0.45
CA LYS A 67 -4.17 -11.14 -1.03
C LYS A 67 -5.01 -10.05 -1.67
N ALA A 68 -6.10 -9.65 -1.02
CA ALA A 68 -6.97 -8.56 -1.43
C ALA A 68 -6.43 -7.19 -0.97
N LEU A 69 -5.50 -7.12 -0.02
CA LEU A 69 -4.94 -5.86 0.50
C LEU A 69 -4.35 -4.97 -0.61
N GLY A 70 -3.66 -5.58 -1.57
CA GLY A 70 -3.10 -4.87 -2.72
C GLY A 70 -4.17 -4.28 -3.63
N GLU A 71 -5.21 -5.05 -3.93
CA GLU A 71 -6.37 -4.59 -4.72
C GLU A 71 -7.18 -3.54 -3.96
N TRP A 72 -7.24 -3.67 -2.64
CA TRP A 72 -7.91 -2.69 -1.81
C TRP A 72 -7.21 -1.35 -1.82
N LEU A 73 -5.88 -1.34 -1.74
CA LEU A 73 -5.12 -0.11 -1.92
C LEU A 73 -5.37 0.51 -3.31
N ARG A 74 -5.47 -0.32 -4.36
CA ARG A 74 -5.75 0.16 -5.74
C ARG A 74 -7.16 0.71 -5.92
N SER A 75 -8.12 0.31 -5.09
CA SER A 75 -9.49 0.83 -5.14
C SER A 75 -9.69 2.12 -4.34
N ARG A 76 -8.63 2.63 -3.71
CA ARG A 76 -8.67 3.92 -3.01
C ARG A 76 -8.56 5.08 -3.99
N HIS A 77 -9.31 6.14 -3.69
CA HIS A 77 -9.25 7.37 -4.45
C HIS A 77 -8.06 8.20 -3.97
N LEU A 78 -7.27 8.65 -4.93
CA LEU A 78 -6.16 9.57 -4.74
C LEU A 78 -6.34 10.70 -5.76
N ASP A 79 -5.98 11.92 -5.36
CA ASP A 79 -5.96 13.07 -6.26
C ASP A 79 -4.73 12.93 -7.17
N ILE A 80 -4.93 12.29 -8.31
CA ILE A 80 -3.88 12.06 -9.32
C ILE A 80 -3.84 13.28 -10.24
N PRO A 81 -2.66 13.92 -10.44
CA PRO A 81 -2.49 14.97 -11.42
C PRO A 81 -2.97 14.52 -12.81
N GLU A 82 -3.78 15.35 -13.48
CA GLU A 82 -4.38 15.02 -14.78
C GLU A 82 -3.34 14.66 -15.85
N ALA A 83 -2.15 15.26 -15.79
CA ALA A 83 -1.03 14.94 -16.67
C ALA A 83 -0.52 13.49 -16.56
N LEU A 84 -0.91 12.75 -15.51
CA LEU A 84 -0.47 11.38 -15.22
C LEU A 84 -1.52 10.31 -15.52
N LEU A 85 -2.71 10.70 -16.00
CA LEU A 85 -3.82 9.79 -16.32
C LEU A 85 -3.71 9.20 -17.73
#